data_AF-A0A2T2UDF1-F1
#
_entry.id   AF-A0A2T2UDF1-F1
#
_cell.length_a   1.000
_cell.length_b   1.000
_cell.length_c   1.000
_cell.angle_alpha   90.00
_cell.angle_beta   90.00
_cell.angle_gamma   90.00
#
_symmetry.space_group_name_H-M   'P 1'
#
loop_
_entity.id
_entity.type
_entity.pdbx_description
1 polymer ?
#
loop_
_entity_poly.entity_id
_entity_poly.type
_entity_poly.pdbx_seq_one_letter_code
_entity_poly.pdbx_strand_id
1 'polypeptide(L)'
;DLGIITDSVKALRDTFEFPGMAVLQFAFGGSPDNDFLPHNYRQNLVVYTGTHDNNTTVGWWRKKLSDEGKDFARSYLNLPENEGDEEIHRHTVRAIMASVADRVVVPMQDVIGLGSEGRMNTPGTMGDNWEWRLLPDQIAEEDEEFLKDLTHLYGRASGYG
;
A
#
# COMPACT_ATOMS: atom_id res chain seq x y z
N ASP A 1 7.47 10.78 -7.10
CA ASP A 1 6.70 12.00 -7.42
C ASP A 1 5.51 12.11 -6.48
N LEU A 2 5.71 12.14 -5.16
CA LEU A 2 4.61 12.22 -4.19
C LEU A 2 4.42 13.67 -3.74
N GLY A 3 3.18 14.07 -3.42
CA GLY A 3 2.83 15.44 -3.03
C GLY A 3 2.26 16.29 -4.18
N ILE A 4 2.33 17.62 -4.07
CA ILE A 4 1.90 18.54 -5.15
C ILE A 4 2.95 18.50 -6.26
N ILE A 5 2.63 17.78 -7.35
CA ILE A 5 3.47 17.69 -8.53
C ILE A 5 2.95 18.69 -9.56
N THR A 6 3.79 19.61 -10.03
CA THR A 6 3.44 20.49 -11.14
C THR A 6 3.44 19.74 -12.47
N ASP A 7 2.69 20.23 -13.44
CA ASP A 7 2.64 19.63 -14.79
C ASP A 7 4.03 19.53 -15.44
N SER A 8 4.94 20.47 -15.12
CA SER A 8 6.33 20.43 -15.58
C SER A 8 7.11 19.22 -15.04
N VAL A 9 6.85 18.80 -13.80
CA VAL A 9 7.50 17.62 -13.20
C VAL A 9 6.90 16.35 -13.79
N LYS A 10 5.57 16.30 -14.02
CA LYS A 10 4.92 15.19 -14.73
C LYS A 10 5.49 15.05 -16.15
N ALA A 11 5.56 16.15 -16.89
CA ALA A 11 6.11 16.18 -18.25
C ALA A 11 7.57 15.71 -18.29
N LEU A 12 8.41 16.13 -17.33
CA LEU A 12 9.79 15.68 -17.25
C LEU A 12 9.88 14.17 -17.01
N ARG A 13 9.14 13.65 -16.02
CA ARG A 13 9.06 12.21 -15.73
C ARG A 13 8.66 11.42 -16.97
N ASP A 14 7.58 11.86 -17.63
CA ASP A 14 7.00 11.15 -18.77
C ASP A 14 7.89 11.23 -20.01
N THR A 15 8.61 12.35 -20.21
CA THR A 15 9.58 12.50 -21.32
C THR A 15 10.71 11.47 -21.25
N PHE A 16 11.14 11.11 -20.05
CA PHE A 16 12.20 10.13 -19.83
C PHE A 16 11.67 8.73 -19.45
N GLU A 17 10.35 8.52 -19.59
CA GLU A 17 9.68 7.26 -19.28
C GLU A 17 9.98 6.73 -17.86
N PHE A 18 10.25 7.63 -16.91
CA PHE A 18 10.48 7.22 -15.54
C PHE A 18 9.17 6.78 -14.87
N PRO A 19 9.19 5.69 -14.09
CA PRO A 19 7.99 5.25 -13.41
C PRO A 19 7.56 6.29 -12.37
N GLY A 20 6.26 6.54 -12.31
CA GLY A 20 5.66 7.29 -11.20
C GLY A 20 5.56 6.43 -9.94
N MET A 21 5.07 7.02 -8.85
CA MET A 21 4.77 6.34 -7.61
C MET A 21 3.32 6.56 -7.18
N ALA A 22 2.68 5.51 -6.68
CA ALA A 22 1.37 5.60 -6.02
C ALA A 22 1.44 4.96 -4.63
N VAL A 23 0.76 5.57 -3.66
CA VAL A 23 0.69 5.06 -2.29
C VAL A 23 -0.79 4.91 -1.90
N LEU A 24 -1.24 3.68 -1.71
CA LEU A 24 -2.66 3.37 -1.51
C LEU A 24 -3.23 4.04 -0.25
N GLN A 25 -2.44 4.21 0.82
CA GLN A 25 -2.88 4.93 2.02
C GLN A 25 -3.35 6.37 1.77
N PHE A 26 -3.04 6.97 0.61
CA PHE A 26 -3.51 8.31 0.20
C PHE A 26 -4.81 8.28 -0.63
N ALA A 27 -5.34 7.10 -0.94
CA ALA A 27 -6.45 6.92 -1.88
C ALA A 27 -7.83 7.21 -1.29
N PHE A 28 -8.02 6.94 0.00
CA PHE A 28 -9.35 6.83 0.60
C PHE A 28 -9.87 8.13 1.23
N GLY A 29 -9.58 9.27 0.60
CA GLY A 29 -10.07 10.59 0.99
C GLY A 29 -11.51 10.90 0.58
N GLY A 30 -12.25 9.93 0.04
CA GLY A 30 -13.68 10.04 -0.30
C GLY A 30 -14.01 10.43 -1.74
N SER A 31 -13.01 10.66 -2.61
CA SER A 31 -13.25 10.99 -4.02
C SER A 31 -12.83 9.86 -4.95
N PRO A 32 -13.70 9.40 -5.88
CA PRO A 32 -13.37 8.30 -6.79
C PRO A 32 -12.36 8.69 -7.88
N ASP A 33 -12.13 9.98 -8.12
CA ASP A 33 -11.14 10.50 -9.08
C ASP A 33 -9.72 10.61 -8.49
N ASN A 34 -9.49 10.11 -7.27
CA ASN A 34 -8.19 10.16 -6.64
C ASN A 34 -7.18 9.28 -7.41
N ASP A 35 -6.09 9.89 -7.89
CA ASP A 35 -5.00 9.23 -8.63
C ASP A 35 -4.36 8.06 -7.85
N PHE A 36 -4.50 8.02 -6.53
CA PHE A 36 -3.99 6.95 -5.68
C PHE A 36 -4.93 5.72 -5.60
N LEU A 37 -6.11 5.74 -6.23
CA LEU A 37 -6.99 4.56 -6.33
C LEU A 37 -6.58 3.63 -7.49
N PRO A 38 -6.53 2.30 -7.28
CA PRO A 38 -6.08 1.33 -8.28
C PRO A 38 -6.71 1.41 -9.68
N HIS A 39 -7.99 1.79 -9.79
CA HIS A 39 -8.66 1.92 -11.09
C HIS A 39 -8.25 3.17 -11.89
N ASN A 40 -7.58 4.13 -11.25
CA ASN A 40 -7.05 5.35 -11.88
C ASN A 40 -5.55 5.21 -12.22
N TYR A 41 -4.93 4.07 -11.89
CA TYR A 41 -3.52 3.85 -12.21
C TYR A 41 -3.28 3.73 -13.71
N ARG A 42 -2.04 4.03 -14.08
CA ARG A 42 -1.47 3.76 -15.40
C ARG A 42 -0.37 2.72 -15.30
N GLN A 43 -0.02 2.12 -16.43
CA GLN A 43 1.24 1.38 -16.59
C GLN A 43 2.44 2.31 -16.40
N ASN A 44 3.64 1.74 -16.20
CA ASN A 44 4.86 2.47 -15.80
C ASN A 44 4.70 3.22 -14.46
N LEU A 45 4.30 2.48 -13.42
CA LEU A 45 4.03 2.94 -12.07
C LEU A 45 4.60 1.94 -11.05
N VAL A 46 5.16 2.43 -9.96
CA VAL A 46 5.47 1.63 -8.77
C VAL A 46 4.44 1.96 -7.68
N VAL A 47 3.61 0.99 -7.33
CA VAL A 47 2.60 1.15 -6.27
C VAL A 47 3.07 0.53 -4.96
N TYR A 48 2.71 1.20 -3.87
CA TYR A 48 2.96 0.78 -2.50
C TYR A 48 1.64 0.79 -1.70
N THR A 49 1.51 -0.07 -0.69
CA THR A 49 0.47 0.13 0.35
C THR A 49 0.78 1.42 1.12
N GLY A 50 1.97 1.47 1.70
CA GLY A 50 2.60 2.60 2.38
C GLY A 50 4.11 2.60 2.13
N THR A 51 4.79 3.69 2.47
CA THR A 51 6.26 3.79 2.44
C THR A 51 6.82 3.70 3.87
N HIS A 52 8.13 3.81 4.03
CA HIS A 52 8.77 3.85 5.36
C HIS A 52 8.35 5.07 6.21
N ASP A 53 7.92 6.17 5.58
CA ASP A 53 7.44 7.37 6.27
C ASP A 53 5.98 7.27 6.73
N ASN A 54 5.26 6.29 6.17
CA ASN A 54 3.88 6.01 6.53
C ASN A 54 3.81 5.17 7.80
N ASN A 55 2.63 5.15 8.43
CA ASN A 55 2.33 4.11 9.41
C ASN A 55 2.14 2.77 8.67
N THR A 56 2.18 1.64 9.38
CA THR A 56 1.70 0.37 8.80
C THR A 56 0.24 0.51 8.38
N THR A 57 -0.25 -0.33 7.48
CA THR A 57 -1.64 -0.25 7.01
C THR A 57 -2.61 -0.46 8.17
N VAL A 58 -2.38 -1.42 9.06
CA VAL A 58 -3.22 -1.61 10.26
C VAL A 58 -3.15 -0.38 11.18
N GLY A 59 -1.96 0.18 11.39
CA GLY A 59 -1.77 1.38 12.20
C GLY A 59 -2.42 2.64 11.59
N TRP A 60 -2.34 2.79 10.28
CA TRP A 60 -2.98 3.86 9.50
C TRP A 60 -4.50 3.74 9.57
N TRP A 61 -5.05 2.55 9.33
CA TRP A 61 -6.47 2.27 9.41
C TRP A 61 -7.04 2.67 10.77
N ARG A 62 -6.40 2.20 11.85
CA ARG A 62 -6.86 2.43 13.22
C ARG A 62 -6.75 3.89 13.66
N LYS A 63 -5.67 4.60 13.29
CA LYS A 63 -5.30 5.89 13.92
C LYS A 63 -5.34 7.11 13.00
N LYS A 64 -5.37 6.94 11.68
CA LYS A 64 -5.20 8.05 10.72
C LYS A 64 -6.37 8.24 9.77
N LEU A 65 -7.05 7.16 9.38
CA LEU A 65 -8.18 7.27 8.47
C LEU A 65 -9.43 7.75 9.21
N SER A 66 -10.13 8.74 8.65
CA SER A 66 -11.42 9.23 9.17
C SER A 66 -12.51 8.16 9.00
N ASP A 67 -13.63 8.31 9.70
CA ASP A 67 -14.75 7.36 9.58
C ASP A 67 -15.32 7.35 8.16
N GLU A 68 -15.47 8.52 7.53
CA GLU A 68 -15.86 8.65 6.12
C GLU A 68 -14.88 7.94 5.17
N GLY A 69 -13.57 8.07 5.44
CA GLY A 69 -12.54 7.40 4.67
C GLY A 69 -12.56 5.88 4.86
N LYS A 70 -12.85 5.40 6.07
CA LYS A 70 -13.03 3.97 6.38
C LYS A 70 -14.24 3.41 5.65
N ASP A 71 -15.36 4.12 5.63
CA ASP A 71 -16.57 3.67 4.94
C ASP A 71 -16.37 3.61 3.42
N PHE A 72 -15.68 4.60 2.86
CA PHE A 72 -15.27 4.58 1.45
C PHE A 72 -14.31 3.41 1.17
N ALA A 73 -13.30 3.21 2.01
CA ALA A 73 -12.34 2.11 1.88
C ALA A 73 -12.99 0.73 2.02
N ARG A 74 -13.94 0.55 2.95
CA ARG A 74 -14.75 -0.68 3.10
C ARG A 74 -15.48 -1.02 1.81
N SER A 75 -16.14 -0.03 1.24
CA SER A 75 -16.87 -0.17 -0.02
C SER A 75 -15.92 -0.48 -1.18
N TYR A 76 -14.80 0.24 -1.28
CA TYR A 76 -13.84 0.10 -2.37
C TYR A 76 -13.09 -1.24 -2.34
N LEU A 77 -12.65 -1.66 -1.16
CA LEU A 77 -11.90 -2.91 -0.95
C LEU A 77 -12.82 -4.12 -0.77
N ASN A 78 -14.15 -3.91 -0.74
CA ASN A 78 -15.15 -4.94 -0.51
C ASN A 78 -14.88 -5.74 0.79
N LEU A 79 -14.69 -5.00 1.89
CA LEU A 79 -14.40 -5.59 3.21
C LEU A 79 -15.66 -6.24 3.80
N PRO A 80 -15.61 -7.50 4.26
CA PRO A 80 -16.74 -8.13 4.94
C PRO A 80 -17.10 -7.41 6.24
N GLU A 81 -18.39 -7.30 6.55
CA GLU A 81 -18.88 -6.60 7.77
C GLU A 81 -18.39 -7.25 9.08
N ASN A 82 -18.12 -8.56 9.05
CA ASN A 82 -17.72 -9.36 10.20
C ASN A 82 -16.20 -9.54 10.34
N GLU A 83 -15.41 -8.91 9.48
CA GLU A 83 -13.97 -9.04 9.50
C GLU A 83 -13.32 -8.01 10.43
N GLY A 84 -12.26 -8.42 11.13
CA GLY A 84 -11.56 -7.54 12.07
C GLY A 84 -10.76 -6.46 11.34
N ASP A 85 -10.57 -5.32 12.00
CA ASP A 85 -9.70 -4.22 11.54
C ASP A 85 -8.24 -4.65 11.25
N GLU A 86 -7.83 -5.83 11.69
CA GLU A 86 -6.49 -6.39 11.45
C GLU A 86 -6.34 -6.84 10.00
N GLU A 87 -7.38 -7.40 9.36
CA GLU A 87 -7.28 -7.97 8.02
C GLU A 87 -7.15 -6.92 6.90
N ILE A 88 -7.27 -5.63 7.22
CA ILE A 88 -7.16 -4.53 6.24
C ILE A 88 -5.87 -4.61 5.42
N HIS A 89 -4.75 -5.07 6.02
CA HIS A 89 -3.48 -5.20 5.30
C HIS A 89 -3.57 -6.21 4.14
N ARG A 90 -4.29 -7.33 4.31
CA ARG A 90 -4.43 -8.34 3.25
C ARG A 90 -5.24 -7.79 2.09
N HIS A 91 -6.29 -7.01 2.37
CA HIS A 91 -7.12 -6.39 1.35
C HIS A 91 -6.42 -5.28 0.59
N THR A 92 -5.62 -4.45 1.27
CA THR A 92 -4.84 -3.41 0.58
C THR A 92 -3.75 -4.03 -0.29
N VAL A 93 -3.05 -5.07 0.19
CA VAL A 93 -2.07 -5.81 -0.61
C VAL A 93 -2.74 -6.45 -1.82
N ARG A 94 -3.90 -7.12 -1.64
CA ARG A 94 -4.69 -7.66 -2.75
C ARG A 94 -5.04 -6.58 -3.78
N ALA A 95 -5.50 -5.41 -3.34
CA ALA A 95 -5.92 -4.33 -4.23
C ALA A 95 -4.77 -3.80 -5.11
N ILE A 96 -3.58 -3.60 -4.54
CA ILE A 96 -2.42 -3.13 -5.33
C ILE A 96 -1.85 -4.25 -6.20
N MET A 97 -1.89 -5.51 -5.74
CA MET A 97 -1.53 -6.68 -6.55
C MET A 97 -2.48 -6.85 -7.74
N ALA A 98 -3.76 -6.53 -7.61
CA ALA A 98 -4.72 -6.58 -8.71
C ALA A 98 -4.62 -5.42 -9.72
N SER A 99 -3.84 -4.38 -9.41
CA SER A 99 -3.80 -3.14 -10.20
C SER A 99 -3.01 -3.28 -11.52
N VAL A 100 -3.13 -2.29 -12.40
CA VAL A 100 -2.39 -2.22 -13.68
C VAL A 100 -0.93 -1.76 -13.54
N ALA A 101 -0.46 -1.48 -12.31
CA ALA A 101 0.91 -1.02 -12.09
C ALA A 101 1.95 -2.11 -12.43
N ASP A 102 3.03 -1.72 -13.11
CA ASP A 102 4.12 -2.63 -13.51
C ASP A 102 4.84 -3.22 -12.30
N ARG A 103 4.95 -2.46 -11.20
CA ARG A 103 5.65 -2.88 -9.99
C ARG A 103 4.80 -2.62 -8.76
N VAL A 104 4.75 -3.63 -7.89
CA VAL A 104 4.10 -3.57 -6.58
C VAL A 104 5.15 -3.81 -5.52
N VAL A 105 5.21 -2.94 -4.52
CA VAL A 105 6.17 -3.04 -3.42
C VAL A 105 5.40 -2.94 -2.10
N VAL A 106 5.50 -3.97 -1.28
CA VAL A 106 4.80 -4.07 0.00
C VAL A 106 5.84 -4.02 1.12
N PRO A 107 5.70 -3.11 2.11
CA PRO A 107 6.52 -3.15 3.33
C PRO A 107 6.28 -4.47 4.07
N MET A 108 7.33 -5.06 4.64
CA MET A 108 7.22 -6.34 5.35
C MET A 108 6.21 -6.29 6.50
N GLN A 109 6.06 -5.12 7.14
CA GLN A 109 5.08 -4.92 8.20
C GLN A 109 3.63 -5.08 7.73
N ASP A 110 3.34 -4.76 6.47
CA ASP A 110 2.03 -4.97 5.87
C ASP A 110 1.85 -6.40 5.32
N VAL A 111 2.95 -7.13 5.10
CA VAL A 111 2.87 -8.56 4.78
C VAL A 111 2.37 -9.34 6.00
N ILE A 112 2.96 -9.08 7.16
CA ILE A 112 2.68 -9.81 8.42
C ILE A 112 1.66 -9.10 9.34
N GLY A 113 1.00 -8.05 8.85
CA GLY A 113 -0.11 -7.41 9.56
C GLY A 113 0.21 -6.64 10.85
N LEU A 114 1.41 -6.04 10.98
CA LEU A 114 1.77 -5.28 12.19
C LEU A 114 0.94 -3.99 12.35
N GLY A 115 0.67 -3.63 13.60
CA GLY A 115 0.14 -2.33 14.00
C GLY A 115 1.21 -1.22 14.00
N SER A 116 0.93 -0.13 14.72
CA SER A 116 1.83 1.04 14.71
C SER A 116 3.21 0.77 15.34
N GLU A 117 3.34 -0.29 16.12
CA GLU A 117 4.61 -0.79 16.64
C GLU A 117 5.57 -1.25 15.52
N GLY A 118 5.06 -1.54 14.32
CA GLY A 118 5.85 -1.82 13.14
C GLY A 118 6.32 -0.58 12.35
N ARG A 119 5.93 0.63 12.76
CA ARG A 119 6.23 1.85 11.97
C ARG A 119 7.73 2.10 11.87
N MET A 120 8.23 2.32 10.65
CA MET A 120 9.66 2.54 10.41
C MET A 120 10.10 3.97 10.74
N ASN A 121 9.39 4.99 10.24
CA ASN A 121 9.74 6.39 10.46
C ASN A 121 8.49 7.26 10.65
N THR A 122 8.62 8.26 11.53
CA THR A 122 7.68 9.38 11.66
C THR A 122 8.38 10.67 11.22
N PRO A 123 8.07 11.21 10.03
CA PRO A 123 8.67 12.45 9.57
C PRO A 123 8.50 13.60 10.56
N GLY A 124 9.60 14.34 10.80
CA GLY A 124 9.61 15.51 11.68
C GLY A 124 9.79 15.20 13.18
N THR A 125 10.02 13.95 13.57
CA THR A 125 10.35 13.58 14.96
C THR A 125 11.83 13.21 15.13
N MET A 126 12.32 13.30 16.36
CA MET A 126 13.67 12.88 16.76
C MET A 126 13.55 11.69 17.73
N GLY A 127 14.38 10.65 17.53
CA GLY A 127 14.30 9.40 18.31
C GLY A 127 13.22 8.43 17.81
N ASP A 128 13.37 7.14 18.15
CA ASP A 128 12.41 6.05 17.89
C ASP A 128 12.05 5.82 16.40
N ASN A 129 12.95 6.18 15.49
CA ASN A 129 12.83 5.97 14.05
C ASN A 129 13.94 5.02 13.57
N TRP A 130 13.65 4.23 12.53
CA TRP A 130 14.61 3.30 11.90
C TRP A 130 15.06 2.13 12.78
N GLU A 131 14.28 1.82 13.81
CA GLU A 131 14.62 0.79 14.81
C GLU A 131 13.86 -0.53 14.60
N TRP A 132 12.79 -0.53 13.80
CA TRP A 132 12.02 -1.75 13.55
C TRP A 132 12.87 -2.82 12.87
N ARG A 133 12.78 -4.05 13.37
CA ARG A 133 13.49 -5.21 12.85
C ARG A 133 12.55 -6.40 12.81
N LEU A 134 12.59 -7.11 11.69
CA LEU A 134 11.93 -8.41 11.56
C LEU A 134 12.66 -9.45 12.41
N LEU A 135 11.91 -10.16 13.24
CA LEU A 135 12.39 -11.34 13.95
C LEU A 135 12.06 -12.61 13.14
N PRO A 136 12.89 -13.66 13.19
CA PRO A 136 12.68 -14.88 12.41
C PRO A 136 11.34 -15.58 12.66
N ASP A 137 10.77 -15.44 13.84
CA ASP A 137 9.52 -16.07 14.29
C ASP A 137 8.27 -15.26 13.97
N GLN A 138 8.41 -14.08 13.35
CA GLN A 138 7.28 -13.23 12.97
C GLN A 138 6.69 -13.52 11.60
N ILE A 139 7.36 -14.34 10.77
CA ILE A 139 6.80 -14.76 9.48
C ILE A 139 6.02 -16.05 9.72
N ALA A 140 4.71 -16.01 9.53
CA ALA A 140 3.88 -17.20 9.58
C ALA A 140 3.77 -17.86 8.19
N GLU A 141 3.51 -19.17 8.16
CA GLU A 141 3.29 -19.92 6.91
C GLU A 141 2.13 -19.29 6.08
N GLU A 142 1.10 -18.79 6.76
CA GLU A 142 -0.04 -18.10 6.13
C GLU A 142 0.36 -16.78 5.42
N ASP A 143 1.43 -16.11 5.84
CA ASP A 143 1.91 -14.89 5.18
C ASP A 143 2.62 -15.22 3.86
N GLU A 144 3.40 -16.31 3.87
CA GLU A 144 4.05 -16.84 2.69
C GLU A 144 3.04 -17.35 1.66
N GLU A 145 2.05 -18.14 2.11
CA GLU A 145 0.97 -18.64 1.27
C GLU A 145 0.15 -17.50 0.67
N PHE A 146 -0.23 -16.52 1.49
CA PHE A 146 -0.96 -15.34 1.04
C PHE A 146 -0.22 -14.60 -0.08
N LEU A 147 1.08 -14.29 0.10
CA LEU A 147 1.84 -13.59 -0.93
C LEU A 147 2.02 -14.43 -2.19
N LYS A 148 2.30 -15.73 -2.03
CA LYS A 148 2.46 -16.66 -3.14
C LYS A 148 1.18 -16.74 -3.98
N ASP A 149 0.03 -16.86 -3.34
CA ASP A 149 -1.27 -16.96 -3.99
C ASP A 149 -1.61 -15.70 -4.76
N LEU A 150 -1.43 -14.51 -4.16
CA LEU A 150 -1.67 -13.25 -4.86
C LEU A 150 -0.70 -13.04 -6.02
N THR A 151 0.57 -13.41 -5.84
CA THR A 151 1.60 -13.31 -6.88
C THR A 151 1.25 -14.19 -8.09
N HIS A 152 0.75 -15.40 -7.84
CA HIS A 152 0.24 -16.29 -8.88
C HIS A 152 -1.03 -15.75 -9.54
N LEU A 153 -2.04 -15.43 -8.72
CA LEU A 153 -3.38 -15.03 -9.16
C LEU A 153 -3.36 -13.80 -10.07
N TYR A 154 -2.52 -12.82 -9.76
CA TYR A 154 -2.42 -11.56 -10.51
C TYR A 154 -1.25 -11.53 -11.50
N GLY A 155 -0.62 -12.67 -11.79
CA GLY A 155 0.39 -12.77 -12.84
C GLY A 155 1.68 -11.99 -12.55
N ARG A 156 2.09 -11.91 -11.28
CA ARG A 156 3.27 -11.12 -10.84
C ARG A 156 4.53 -11.96 -10.57
N ALA A 157 4.48 -13.27 -10.83
CA ALA A 157 5.68 -14.09 -10.81
C ALA A 157 6.47 -13.97 -12.13
N SER A 158 7.77 -14.24 -12.06
CA SER A 158 8.54 -14.46 -13.28
C SER A 158 8.05 -15.72 -14.00
N GLY A 159 7.74 -15.62 -15.29
CA GLY A 159 7.28 -16.75 -16.11
C GLY A 159 5.85 -16.63 -16.67
N TYR A 160 5.10 -15.59 -16.28
CA TYR A 160 3.90 -15.18 -17.01
C TYR A 160 4.34 -14.16 -18.07
N GLY A 161 4.38 -14.63 -19.34
CA GLY A 161 4.86 -13.85 -20.49
C GLY A 161 3.84 -12.86 -21.03
#